data_AF-A0A1M7YJH4-F1
#
_entry.id   AF-A0A1M7YJH4-F1
#
_cell.length_a   1.000
_cell.length_b   1.000
_cell.length_c   1.000
_cell.angle_alpha   90.00
_cell.angle_beta   90.00
_cell.angle_gamma   90.00
#
_symmetry.space_group_name_H-M   'P 1'
#
loop_
_entity.id
_entity.type
_entity.pdbx_description
1 polymer ?
#
loop_
_entity_poly.entity_id
_entity_poly.type
_entity_poly.pdbx_seq_one_letter_code
_entity_poly.pdbx_strand_id
1 'polypeptide(L)'
;QIIYRGFLINILNPKLSIFFLAFLPLFVSSTQISPTLQMVFLSLVFMGMTLGVFILYGISANGVRHYVVNSPKVIRRCQRTFAIIFTGLGAKLAFTD
;
A
#
# COMPACT_ATOMS: atom_id res chain seq x y z
N GLN A 1 7.90 -0.22 -21.70
CA GLN A 1 6.56 0.40 -21.49
C GLN A 1 6.03 0.27 -20.05
N ILE A 2 6.32 -0.80 -19.31
CA ILE A 2 5.79 -1.02 -17.95
C ILE A 2 6.20 0.10 -16.97
N ILE A 3 7.45 0.58 -17.02
CA ILE A 3 7.95 1.65 -16.13
C ILE A 3 7.14 2.95 -16.32
N TYR A 4 6.95 3.39 -17.57
CA TYR A 4 6.18 4.60 -17.87
C TYR A 4 4.72 4.46 -17.40
N ARG A 5 4.06 3.33 -17.68
CA ARG A 5 2.70 3.10 -17.19
C ARG A 5 2.61 3.09 -15.66
N GLY A 6 3.55 2.42 -14.99
CA GLY A 6 3.61 2.40 -13.52
C GLY A 6 3.84 3.78 -12.92
N PHE A 7 4.75 4.57 -13.53
CA PHE A 7 5.01 5.95 -13.13
C PHE A 7 3.77 6.83 -13.30
N LEU A 8 3.13 6.78 -14.47
CA LEU A 8 1.90 7.55 -14.73
C LEU A 8 0.78 7.13 -13.76
N ILE A 9 0.54 5.84 -13.54
CA ILE A 9 -0.51 5.38 -12.61
C ILE A 9 -0.25 5.89 -11.19
N ASN A 10 1.00 5.88 -10.72
CA ASN A 10 1.33 6.37 -9.39
C ASN A 10 1.17 7.90 -9.27
N ILE A 11 1.60 8.67 -10.28
CA ILE A 11 1.43 10.13 -10.28
C ILE A 11 -0.03 10.54 -10.41
N LEU A 12 -0.79 9.87 -11.27
CA LEU A 12 -2.21 10.15 -11.50
C LEU A 12 -3.09 9.63 -10.34
N ASN A 13 -2.55 8.88 -9.38
CA ASN A 13 -3.29 8.45 -8.20
C ASN A 13 -3.08 9.45 -7.05
N PRO A 14 -4.00 10.40 -6.82
CA PRO A 14 -3.79 11.45 -5.84
C PRO A 14 -3.84 10.94 -4.40
N LYS A 15 -4.27 9.70 -4.17
CA LYS A 15 -4.45 9.13 -2.83
C LYS A 15 -3.15 9.17 -2.02
N LEU A 16 -2.04 8.80 -2.69
CA LEU A 16 -0.71 8.79 -2.09
C LEU A 16 -0.30 10.22 -1.71
N SER A 17 -0.41 11.16 -2.65
CA SER A 17 -0.03 12.57 -2.44
C SER A 17 -0.89 13.24 -1.36
N ILE A 18 -2.20 13.01 -1.34
CA ILE A 18 -3.13 13.52 -0.32
C ILE A 18 -2.79 12.92 1.05
N PHE A 19 -2.46 11.63 1.13
CA PHE A 19 -2.03 11.00 2.37
C PHE A 19 -0.77 11.69 2.92
N PHE A 20 0.25 11.91 2.09
CA PHE A 20 1.45 12.63 2.54
C PHE A 20 1.13 14.06 2.97
N LEU A 21 0.31 14.78 2.20
CA LEU A 21 -0.07 16.15 2.55
C LEU A 21 -0.84 16.24 3.88
N ALA A 22 -1.68 15.24 4.18
CA ALA A 22 -2.47 15.19 5.42
C ALA A 22 -1.67 14.70 6.63
N PHE A 23 -0.80 13.69 6.45
CA PHE A 23 -0.14 13.00 7.56
C PHE A 23 1.31 13.41 7.78
N LEU A 24 2.08 13.75 6.74
CA LEU A 24 3.49 14.12 6.88
C LEU A 24 3.70 15.34 7.79
N PRO A 25 2.91 16.42 7.72
CA PRO A 25 3.05 17.56 8.64
C PRO A 25 2.83 17.19 10.10
N LEU A 26 2.00 16.16 10.40
CA LEU A 26 1.70 15.73 11.77
C LEU A 26 2.93 15.13 12.48
N PHE A 27 3.95 14.71 11.73
CA PHE A 27 5.18 14.12 12.27
C PHE A 27 6.34 15.14 12.39
N VAL A 28 6.12 16.39 11.97
CA VAL A 28 7.15 17.43 11.92
C VAL A 28 6.94 18.37 13.11
N SER A 29 8.00 18.63 13.87
CA SER A 29 7.92 19.57 14.99
C SER A 29 7.94 21.01 14.47
N SER A 30 6.99 21.82 14.93
CA SER A 30 6.84 23.23 14.55
C SER A 30 8.00 24.13 15.00
N THR A 31 8.90 23.62 15.85
CA THR A 31 10.01 24.35 16.47
C THR A 31 11.34 24.25 15.71
N GLN A 32 11.41 23.49 14.59
CA GLN A 32 12.65 23.33 13.83
C GLN A 32 12.86 24.46 12.81
N ILE A 33 14.14 24.81 12.58
CA ILE A 33 14.58 25.89 11.69
C ILE A 33 14.22 25.62 10.21
N SER A 34 14.04 24.34 9.83
CA SER A 34 13.66 23.97 8.45
C SER A 34 12.68 22.77 8.41
N PRO A 35 11.37 23.00 8.62
CA PRO A 35 10.36 21.94 8.61
C PRO A 35 10.27 21.22 7.26
N THR A 36 10.49 21.93 6.15
CA THR A 36 10.50 21.35 4.80
C THR A 36 11.58 20.29 4.64
N LEU A 37 12.77 20.50 5.23
CA LEU A 37 13.89 19.57 5.10
C LEU A 37 13.64 18.30 5.92
N GLN A 38 13.00 18.42 7.09
CA GLN A 38 12.53 17.29 7.89
C GLN A 38 11.44 16.48 7.16
N MET A 39 10.51 17.16 6.49
CA MET A 39 9.47 16.53 5.65
C MET A 39 10.08 15.70 4.51
N VAL A 40 11.04 16.27 3.77
CA VAL A 40 11.73 15.58 2.68
C VAL A 40 12.47 14.36 3.22
N PHE A 41 13.20 14.51 4.33
CA PHE A 41 13.91 13.41 4.96
C PHE A 41 12.97 12.26 5.36
N LEU A 42 11.87 12.56 6.05
CA LEU A 42 10.89 11.55 6.47
C LEU A 42 10.22 10.86 5.26
N SER A 43 9.98 11.62 4.19
CA SER A 43 9.45 11.07 2.93
C SER A 43 10.44 10.11 2.27
N LEU A 44 11.74 10.44 2.25
CA LEU A 44 12.78 9.56 1.72
C LEU A 44 12.92 8.27 2.53
N VAL A 45 12.83 8.36 3.86
CA VAL A 45 12.83 7.18 4.75
C VAL A 45 11.65 6.27 4.43
N PHE A 46 10.44 6.83 4.33
CA PHE A 46 9.26 6.06 3.93
C PHE A 46 9.41 5.42 2.55
N MET A 47 9.95 6.17 1.58
CA MET A 47 10.16 5.69 0.22
C MET A 47 11.17 4.54 0.18
N GLY A 48 12.24 4.61 0.98
CA GLY A 48 13.21 3.52 1.16
C GLY A 48 12.59 2.27 1.78
N MET A 49 11.79 2.42 2.84
CA MET A 49 11.05 1.31 3.44
C MET A 49 10.08 0.66 2.43
N THR A 50 9.32 1.49 1.71
CA THR A 50 8.36 1.04 0.68
C THR A 50 9.08 0.26 -0.42
N LEU A 51 10.23 0.76 -0.88
CA LEU A 51 11.06 0.07 -1.85
C LEU A 51 11.55 -1.28 -1.33
N GLY A 52 12.06 -1.34 -0.09
CA GLY A 52 12.50 -2.59 0.53
C GLY A 52 11.38 -3.62 0.61
N VAL A 53 10.18 -3.20 1.02
CA VAL A 53 8.98 -4.05 1.03
C VAL A 53 8.61 -4.52 -0.37
N PHE A 54 8.65 -3.64 -1.38
CA PHE A 54 8.34 -4.02 -2.77
C PHE A 54 9.39 -4.96 -3.39
N ILE A 55 10.66 -4.80 -3.05
CA ILE A 55 11.71 -5.76 -3.44
C ILE A 55 11.42 -7.12 -2.82
N LEU A 56 11.12 -7.16 -1.52
CA LEU A 56 10.75 -8.40 -0.84
C LEU A 56 9.54 -9.06 -1.50
N TYR A 57 8.47 -8.30 -1.76
CA TYR A 57 7.31 -8.79 -2.51
C TYR A 57 7.69 -9.29 -3.90
N GLY A 58 8.56 -8.58 -4.63
CA GLY A 58 9.00 -8.98 -5.97
C GLY A 58 9.79 -10.29 -5.98
N ILE A 59 10.69 -10.48 -4.99
CA ILE A 59 11.43 -11.73 -4.80
C ILE A 59 10.47 -12.85 -4.41
N SER A 60 9.59 -12.60 -3.43
CA SER A 60 8.58 -13.56 -2.99
C SER A 60 7.56 -13.89 -4.10
N ALA A 61 7.30 -12.98 -5.03
CA ALA A 61 6.34 -13.18 -6.11
C ALA A 61 6.72 -14.36 -7.01
N ASN A 62 8.02 -14.65 -7.18
CA ASN A 62 8.46 -15.80 -7.96
C ASN A 62 8.09 -17.13 -7.28
N GLY A 63 8.30 -17.21 -5.95
CA GLY A 63 7.90 -18.36 -5.14
C GLY A 63 6.37 -18.49 -5.03
N VAL A 64 5.67 -17.39 -4.76
CA VAL A 64 4.20 -17.35 -4.68
C VAL A 64 3.56 -17.74 -6.01
N ARG A 65 4.12 -17.30 -7.14
CA ARG A 65 3.61 -17.69 -8.47
C ARG A 65 3.67 -19.21 -8.67
N HIS A 66 4.75 -19.85 -8.25
CA HIS A 66 4.92 -21.28 -8.43
C HIS A 66 3.93 -22.11 -7.58
N TYR A 67 3.71 -21.72 -6.31
CA TYR A 67 2.88 -22.47 -5.36
C TYR A 67 1.41 -22.05 -5.32
N VAL A 68 1.10 -20.76 -5.50
CA VAL A 68 -0.25 -20.20 -5.31
C VAL A 68 -0.96 -20.01 -6.64
N VAL A 69 -0.31 -19.42 -7.64
CA VAL A 69 -0.97 -19.09 -8.92
C VAL A 69 -1.27 -20.34 -9.74
N ASN A 70 -0.40 -21.36 -9.67
CA ASN A 70 -0.64 -22.64 -10.35
C ASN A 70 -1.63 -23.56 -9.62
N SER A 71 -2.07 -23.22 -8.40
CA SER A 71 -2.98 -24.05 -7.62
C SER A 71 -4.38 -23.42 -7.53
N PRO A 72 -5.34 -23.83 -8.39
CA PRO A 72 -6.70 -23.29 -8.38
C PRO A 72 -7.43 -23.50 -7.05
N LYS A 73 -7.04 -24.52 -6.26
CA LYS A 73 -7.58 -24.76 -4.92
C LYS A 73 -7.20 -23.63 -3.94
N VAL A 74 -5.98 -23.12 -3.98
CA VAL A 74 -5.50 -22.06 -3.08
C VAL A 74 -6.17 -20.74 -3.42
N ILE A 75 -6.24 -20.39 -4.70
CA ILE A 75 -6.96 -19.19 -5.17
C ILE A 75 -8.42 -19.22 -4.73
N ARG A 76 -9.12 -20.35 -4.92
CA ARG A 76 -10.53 -20.49 -4.52
C ARG A 76 -10.73 -20.36 -3.01
N ARG A 77 -9.79 -20.87 -2.20
CA ARG A 77 -9.85 -20.73 -0.73
C ARG A 77 -9.63 -19.28 -0.31
N CYS A 78 -8.67 -18.60 -0.92
CA CYS A 78 -8.41 -17.18 -0.69
C CYS A 78 -9.63 -16.31 -1.05
N GLN A 79 -10.24 -16.55 -2.21
CA GLN A 79 -11.47 -15.87 -2.64
C GLN A 79 -12.63 -16.10 -1.68
N ARG A 80 -12.83 -17.34 -1.19
CA ARG A 80 -13.86 -17.63 -0.18
C ARG A 80 -13.61 -16.89 1.12
N THR A 81 -12.37 -16.83 1.59
CA THR A 81 -12.03 -16.07 2.80
C THR A 81 -12.38 -14.59 2.62
N PHE A 82 -12.01 -13.97 1.49
CA PHE A 82 -12.40 -12.60 1.20
C PHE A 82 -13.93 -12.43 1.15
N ALA A 83 -14.65 -13.33 0.47
CA ALA A 83 -16.10 -13.27 0.39
C ALA A 83 -16.76 -13.35 1.78
N ILE A 84 -16.25 -14.21 2.68
CA ILE A 84 -16.74 -14.32 4.05
C ILE A 84 -16.46 -13.02 4.82
N ILE A 85 -15.24 -12.48 4.73
CA ILE A 85 -14.87 -11.24 5.42
C ILE A 85 -15.73 -10.07 4.93
N PHE A 86 -15.90 -9.91 3.62
CA PHE A 86 -16.71 -8.82 3.05
C PHE A 86 -18.20 -8.98 3.38
N THR A 87 -18.73 -10.20 3.35
CA THR A 87 -20.11 -10.46 3.77
C THR A 87 -20.29 -10.13 5.25
N GLY A 88 -19.34 -10.53 6.11
CA GLY A 88 -19.36 -10.21 7.53
C GLY A 88 -19.26 -8.72 7.82
N LEU A 89 -18.36 -8.01 7.12
CA LEU A 89 -18.25 -6.56 7.21
C LEU A 89 -19.52 -5.85 6.71
N GLY A 90 -20.11 -6.31 5.61
CA GLY A 90 -21.36 -5.78 5.06
C GLY A 90 -22.54 -5.99 6.01
N ALA A 91 -22.66 -7.17 6.60
CA ALA A 91 -23.64 -7.44 7.65
C ALA A 91 -23.43 -6.53 8.85
N LYS A 92 -22.19 -6.42 9.37
CA LYS A 92 -21.87 -5.53 10.48
C LYS A 92 -22.27 -4.08 10.17
N LEU A 93 -22.00 -3.61 8.95
CA LEU A 93 -22.37 -2.27 8.51
C LEU A 93 -23.89 -2.08 8.44
N ALA A 94 -24.62 -3.08 7.94
CA ALA A 94 -26.08 -3.04 7.85
C ALA A 94 -26.77 -3.03 9.23
N PHE A 95 -26.11 -3.55 10.26
CA PHE A 95 -26.58 -3.54 11.65
C PHE A 95 -25.86 -2.51 12.54
N THR A 96 -25.03 -1.64 11.96
CA THR A 96 -24.48 -0.49 12.68
C THR A 96 -25.46 0.67 12.49
N ASP A 97 -26.09 1.12 13.58
CA ASP A 97 -27.02 2.26 13.59
C ASP A 97 -26.38 3.58 13.12
#